data_AF-A0A0G4MZ12-F1
#
_entry.id   AF-A0A0G4MZ12-F1
#
_cell.length_a   1.000
_cell.length_b   1.000
_cell.length_c   1.000
_cell.angle_alpha   90.00
_cell.angle_beta   90.00
_cell.angle_gamma   90.00
#
_symmetry.space_group_name_H-M   'P 1'
#
loop_
_entity.id
_entity.type
_entity.pdbx_description
1 polymer ?
#
loop_
_entity_poly.entity_id
_entity_poly.type
_entity_poly.pdbx_seq_one_letter_code
_entity_poly.pdbx_strand_id
1 'polypeptide(L)'
;MLIWRHPRVGHSCGKRVPLNQGISPEKAPWLASRTNSNHTMMRRIATKAPRRVPLLKPRTTPISAPSLAARCLSTTPKMAKTPANPFSDVPADAFQLLSEANKAGEAEDALYESQIKEVEAWWRSPRYEGIKRPYSAADVVSKRGTQQQTYTSSLMARKLFNLIKERGAEGKPLHTMGAIDPVTKRALAFGPYADLLWVETGDPNVEVATTLARAVRAQMPGKGLVYNLSPSFNWMAHGFTDATLKSFIWDIAREGFVLQLISLAGLHSNATITNELARDFKSDGMLAYVNLVQRREKEGGCDVLTHQKWSGASYIDGILGAIQSGSSSSKSMGEGNTEGQFN
;
A
#
# COMPACT_ATOMS: atom_id res chain seq x y z
N MET A 1 3.11 4.06 -8.80
CA MET A 1 1.88 3.70 -8.07
C MET A 1 0.95 4.91 -8.11
N LEU A 2 -0.15 4.85 -8.87
CA LEU A 2 -1.14 5.92 -8.96
C LEU A 2 -2.50 5.30 -8.65
N ILE A 3 -3.03 5.61 -7.46
CA ILE A 3 -4.26 5.05 -6.92
C ILE A 3 -5.43 5.83 -7.54
N TRP A 4 -6.31 5.14 -8.28
CA TRP A 4 -7.55 5.71 -8.79
C TRP A 4 -8.72 4.96 -8.15
N ARG A 5 -9.53 5.66 -7.36
CA ARG A 5 -10.75 5.11 -6.73
C ARG A 5 -11.95 5.37 -7.65
N HIS A 6 -12.78 4.35 -7.84
CA HIS A 6 -14.07 4.50 -8.51
C HIS A 6 -14.98 5.42 -7.66
N PRO A 7 -15.69 6.40 -8.25
CA PRO A 7 -16.69 7.19 -7.52
C PRO A 7 -17.89 6.31 -7.12
N ARG A 8 -18.41 6.50 -5.90
CA ARG A 8 -19.69 5.91 -5.49
C ARG A 8 -20.82 6.55 -6.30
N VAL A 9 -21.62 5.73 -6.99
CA VAL A 9 -22.86 6.19 -7.64
C VAL A 9 -23.91 6.35 -6.55
N GLY A 10 -24.02 7.57 -6.01
CA GLY A 10 -25.09 7.92 -5.07
C GLY A 10 -26.41 8.09 -5.80
N HIS A 11 -27.32 7.14 -5.67
CA HIS A 11 -28.73 7.37 -6.00
C HIS A 11 -29.39 8.07 -4.80
N SER A 12 -29.59 9.39 -4.93
CA SER A 12 -30.49 10.14 -4.07
C SER A 12 -31.92 9.94 -4.55
N CYS A 13 -32.74 9.20 -3.82
CA CYS A 13 -34.18 9.35 -3.89
C CYS A 13 -34.74 9.27 -2.47
N GLY A 14 -35.15 10.44 -1.96
CA GLY A 14 -35.70 10.57 -0.62
C GLY A 14 -37.13 10.04 -0.55
N LYS A 15 -37.40 9.22 0.47
CA LYS A 15 -38.71 9.13 1.12
C LYS A 15 -38.50 9.01 2.63
N ARG A 16 -39.05 9.97 3.37
CA ARG A 16 -39.26 9.96 4.83
C ARG A 16 -40.47 9.07 5.15
N VAL A 17 -40.41 8.20 6.16
CA VAL A 17 -41.37 8.03 7.29
C VAL A 17 -40.69 7.16 8.41
N PRO A 18 -41.21 7.02 9.66
CA PRO A 18 -40.63 7.63 10.87
C PRO A 18 -40.10 6.63 11.93
N LEU A 19 -39.54 7.20 13.01
CA LEU A 19 -39.19 6.50 14.26
C LEU A 19 -40.41 5.79 14.88
N ASN A 20 -40.21 4.58 15.40
CA ASN A 20 -40.13 4.25 16.83
C ASN A 20 -40.63 2.81 17.07
N GLN A 21 -39.84 1.99 17.76
CA GLN A 21 -40.24 1.07 18.84
C GLN A 21 -39.09 0.11 19.12
N GLY A 22 -38.53 0.24 20.33
CA GLY A 22 -37.51 -0.67 20.84
C GLY A 22 -38.11 -1.98 21.33
N ILE A 23 -37.29 -3.02 21.35
CA ILE A 23 -37.31 -4.15 22.29
C ILE A 23 -35.87 -4.69 22.37
N SER A 24 -35.42 -4.92 23.60
CA SER A 24 -34.26 -5.72 24.01
C SER A 24 -34.55 -6.17 25.44
N PRO A 25 -33.91 -7.21 26.00
CA PRO A 25 -33.43 -8.47 25.44
C PRO A 25 -33.96 -9.67 26.26
N GLU A 26 -34.09 -10.86 25.66
CA GLU A 26 -34.22 -12.09 26.46
C GLU A 26 -33.18 -13.15 26.10
N LYS A 27 -32.60 -13.65 27.18
CA LYS A 27 -31.62 -14.73 27.30
C LYS A 27 -32.27 -16.07 26.95
N ALA A 28 -31.52 -16.99 26.35
CA ALA A 28 -31.72 -18.41 26.62
C ALA A 28 -30.41 -19.22 26.49
N PRO A 29 -30.22 -20.28 27.31
CA PRO A 29 -28.91 -20.91 27.57
C PRO A 29 -28.76 -22.32 26.96
N TRP A 30 -27.50 -22.71 26.75
CA TRP A 30 -26.86 -24.03 26.91
C TRP A 30 -27.43 -25.36 26.34
N LEU A 31 -26.44 -26.19 25.89
CA LEU A 31 -26.31 -27.66 26.02
C LEU A 31 -27.04 -28.62 25.06
N ALA A 32 -26.28 -29.18 24.11
CA ALA A 32 -26.26 -30.61 23.71
C ALA A 32 -25.22 -30.79 22.59
N SER A 33 -24.48 -31.87 22.39
CA SER A 33 -24.14 -33.07 23.15
C SER A 33 -22.94 -33.64 22.38
N ARG A 34 -21.84 -33.95 23.07
CA ARG A 34 -20.73 -34.71 22.51
C ARG A 34 -21.17 -36.16 22.34
N THR A 35 -21.00 -36.73 21.15
CA THR A 35 -20.77 -38.16 20.99
C THR A 35 -19.56 -38.35 20.08
N ASN A 36 -18.54 -39.00 20.65
CA ASN A 36 -17.34 -39.46 20.00
C ASN A 36 -17.67 -40.74 19.22
N SER A 37 -17.13 -40.90 18.02
CA SER A 37 -16.89 -42.22 17.44
C SER A 37 -15.59 -42.20 16.65
N ASN A 38 -14.61 -42.88 17.24
CA ASN A 38 -13.32 -43.18 16.68
C ASN A 38 -13.47 -44.05 15.43
N HIS A 39 -12.84 -43.66 14.32
CA HIS A 39 -12.35 -44.61 13.33
C HIS A 39 -11.00 -44.14 12.79
N THR A 40 -9.95 -44.66 13.41
CA THR A 40 -8.57 -44.62 12.95
C THR A 40 -8.44 -45.58 11.75
N MET A 41 -8.13 -45.06 10.57
CA MET A 41 -7.72 -45.89 9.42
C MET A 41 -6.25 -45.60 9.11
N MET A 42 -5.38 -46.50 9.57
CA MET A 42 -3.97 -46.53 9.17
C MET A 42 -3.88 -46.85 7.68
N ARG A 43 -3.36 -45.92 6.87
CA ARG A 43 -2.85 -46.22 5.52
C ARG A 43 -1.33 -46.09 5.51
N ARG A 44 -0.67 -47.22 5.29
CA ARG A 44 0.76 -47.33 4.97
C ARG A 44 1.04 -46.56 3.66
N ILE A 45 2.00 -45.65 3.68
CA ILE A 45 2.62 -45.07 2.48
C ILE A 45 4.09 -45.50 2.49
N ALA A 46 4.47 -46.27 1.46
CA ALA A 46 5.84 -46.70 1.22
C ALA A 46 6.70 -45.49 0.81
N THR A 47 7.80 -45.29 1.52
CA THR A 47 8.82 -44.28 1.23
C THR A 47 9.69 -44.72 0.04
N LYS A 48 9.60 -44.00 -1.09
CA LYS A 48 10.60 -44.06 -2.16
C LYS A 48 11.68 -43.00 -1.89
N ALA A 49 12.91 -43.43 -1.66
CA ALA A 49 14.08 -42.57 -1.56
C ALA A 49 14.43 -41.94 -2.93
N PRO A 50 14.83 -40.65 -3.01
CA PRO A 50 15.28 -40.05 -4.25
C PRO A 50 16.77 -40.36 -4.53
N ARG A 51 17.07 -40.81 -5.76
CA ARG A 51 18.42 -40.98 -6.30
C ARG A 51 19.10 -39.62 -6.49
N ARG A 52 20.37 -39.51 -6.08
CA ARG A 52 21.27 -38.36 -6.35
C ARG A 52 21.45 -38.15 -7.86
N VAL A 53 21.32 -36.90 -8.31
CA VAL A 53 21.73 -36.43 -9.65
C VAL A 53 23.06 -35.68 -9.49
N PRO A 54 24.09 -35.93 -10.32
CA PRO A 54 25.37 -35.23 -10.19
C PRO A 54 25.32 -33.82 -10.84
N LEU A 55 25.94 -32.86 -10.16
CA LEU A 55 26.12 -31.47 -10.58
C LEU A 55 27.09 -31.37 -11.79
N LEU A 56 26.62 -30.78 -12.89
CA LEU A 56 27.48 -30.35 -14.01
C LEU A 56 28.23 -29.05 -13.65
N LYS A 57 29.55 -29.04 -13.87
CA LYS A 57 30.41 -27.86 -13.78
C LYS A 57 30.16 -26.91 -14.97
N PRO A 58 30.18 -25.58 -14.78
CA PRO A 58 30.01 -24.64 -15.88
C PRO A 58 31.30 -24.53 -16.70
N ARG A 59 31.16 -24.69 -18.02
CA ARG A 59 32.20 -24.48 -19.04
C ARG A 59 32.22 -23.00 -19.41
N THR A 60 33.36 -22.35 -19.20
CA THR A 60 33.63 -20.98 -19.63
C THR A 60 33.94 -20.96 -21.14
N THR A 61 33.20 -20.16 -21.90
CA THR A 61 33.53 -19.78 -23.28
C THR A 61 33.49 -18.25 -23.38
N PRO A 62 34.48 -17.60 -24.03
CA PRO A 62 34.54 -16.15 -24.12
C PRO A 62 33.55 -15.67 -25.18
N ILE A 63 32.72 -14.68 -24.85
CA ILE A 63 31.83 -14.02 -25.81
C ILE A 63 32.60 -12.85 -26.43
N SER A 64 32.84 -12.96 -27.74
CA SER A 64 33.27 -11.87 -28.61
C SER A 64 32.16 -10.82 -28.71
N ALA A 65 32.48 -9.55 -28.46
CA ALA A 65 31.55 -8.44 -28.63
C ALA A 65 31.40 -8.08 -30.11
N PRO A 66 30.19 -8.03 -30.69
CA PRO A 66 29.98 -7.36 -31.96
C PRO A 66 29.73 -5.87 -31.71
N SER A 67 30.53 -5.02 -32.35
CA SER A 67 30.30 -3.60 -32.48
C SER A 67 29.04 -3.36 -33.32
N LEU A 68 27.92 -3.08 -32.67
CA LEU A 68 26.76 -2.49 -33.35
C LEU A 68 26.62 -1.04 -32.88
N ALA A 69 26.91 -0.12 -33.80
CA ALA A 69 26.68 1.30 -33.63
C ALA A 69 25.19 1.54 -33.36
N ALA A 70 24.84 1.82 -32.10
CA ALA A 70 23.53 2.31 -31.74
C ALA A 70 23.37 3.73 -32.29
N ARG A 71 22.78 3.87 -33.48
CA ARG A 71 22.09 5.11 -33.84
C ARG A 71 20.91 5.26 -32.89
N CYS A 72 21.11 5.95 -31.78
CA CYS A 72 20.04 6.49 -30.98
C CYS A 72 19.27 7.51 -31.83
N LEU A 73 18.26 7.05 -32.57
CA LEU A 73 17.20 7.94 -33.04
C LEU A 73 16.41 8.39 -31.81
N SER A 74 16.90 9.45 -31.20
CA SER A 74 16.15 10.22 -30.21
C SER A 74 14.90 10.77 -30.89
N THR A 75 13.80 10.05 -30.78
CA THR A 75 12.47 10.62 -30.96
C THR A 75 12.00 11.17 -29.61
N THR A 76 12.78 12.05 -29.00
CA THR A 76 12.17 13.04 -28.11
C THR A 76 11.43 13.99 -29.03
N PRO A 77 10.08 14.00 -29.08
CA PRO A 77 9.42 15.22 -29.52
C PRO A 77 10.03 16.33 -28.66
N LYS A 78 10.61 17.37 -29.29
CA LYS A 78 11.05 18.56 -28.57
C LYS A 78 9.91 18.89 -27.60
N MET A 79 10.13 18.70 -26.30
CA MET A 79 9.17 19.20 -25.33
C MET A 79 9.06 20.68 -25.70
N ALA A 80 7.84 21.11 -26.05
CA ALA A 80 7.58 22.53 -26.16
C ALA A 80 8.18 23.14 -24.90
N LYS A 81 9.12 24.09 -25.08
CA LYS A 81 9.75 24.81 -23.97
C LYS A 81 8.60 25.12 -23.01
N THR A 82 8.65 24.52 -21.82
CA THR A 82 7.80 25.00 -20.75
C THR A 82 8.19 26.47 -20.67
N PRO A 83 7.28 27.44 -20.80
CA PRO A 83 7.65 28.79 -20.44
C PRO A 83 8.05 28.66 -18.96
N ALA A 84 9.36 28.71 -18.72
CA ALA A 84 9.87 29.13 -17.43
C ALA A 84 9.08 30.39 -17.09
N ASN A 85 8.70 30.55 -15.83
CA ASN A 85 8.13 31.82 -15.40
C ASN A 85 9.08 32.91 -15.91
N PRO A 86 8.70 33.80 -16.85
CA PRO A 86 9.65 34.67 -17.53
C PRO A 86 10.19 35.79 -16.63
N PHE A 87 10.05 35.63 -15.31
CA PHE A 87 10.33 36.62 -14.28
C PHE A 87 11.07 36.02 -13.06
N SER A 88 11.47 34.75 -13.10
CA SER A 88 12.28 34.14 -12.03
C SER A 88 13.78 34.27 -12.29
N ASP A 89 14.25 35.47 -12.62
CA ASP A 89 15.68 35.77 -12.80
C ASP A 89 16.32 36.38 -11.54
N VAL A 90 15.58 36.48 -10.43
CA VAL A 90 16.19 36.89 -9.15
C VAL A 90 16.87 35.65 -8.54
N PRO A 91 18.21 35.64 -8.40
CA PRO A 91 18.91 34.52 -7.78
C PRO A 91 18.39 34.35 -6.35
N ALA A 92 18.13 33.10 -5.94
CA ALA A 92 17.72 32.79 -4.56
C ALA A 92 18.71 33.35 -3.51
N ASP A 93 19.95 33.58 -3.94
CA ASP A 93 21.07 34.00 -3.11
C ASP A 93 21.19 35.54 -2.98
N ALA A 94 20.37 36.32 -3.70
CA ALA A 94 20.57 37.78 -3.81
C ALA A 94 20.42 38.54 -2.47
N PHE A 95 19.80 37.93 -1.45
CA PHE A 95 19.48 38.61 -0.18
C PHE A 95 19.95 37.87 1.06
N GLN A 96 20.46 36.64 0.93
CA GLN A 96 20.80 35.81 2.10
C GLN A 96 22.16 36.17 2.73
N LEU A 97 22.87 37.16 2.18
CA LEU A 97 24.19 37.62 2.64
C LEU A 97 24.28 39.13 2.93
N LEU A 98 23.15 39.84 3.04
CA LEU A 98 23.19 41.26 3.43
C LEU A 98 23.22 41.41 4.97
N SER A 99 24.04 42.34 5.45
CA SER A 99 24.06 42.75 6.86
C SER A 99 22.70 43.33 7.27
N GLU A 100 22.33 43.23 8.56
CA GLU A 100 21.02 43.69 9.06
C GLU A 100 20.71 45.16 8.76
N ALA A 101 21.74 46.01 8.68
CA ALA A 101 21.61 47.42 8.29
C ALA A 101 21.28 47.63 6.80
N ASN A 102 21.62 46.66 5.94
CA ASN A 102 21.33 46.66 4.51
C ASN A 102 20.06 45.85 4.16
N LYS A 103 19.38 45.26 5.15
CA LYS A 103 17.99 44.78 5.04
C LYS A 103 17.04 45.98 5.08
N ALA A 104 17.31 46.97 4.23
CA ALA A 104 16.51 48.17 4.13
C ALA A 104 15.11 47.80 3.65
N GLY A 105 14.09 48.18 4.43
CA GLY A 105 12.68 47.85 4.17
C GLY A 105 12.25 48.12 2.72
N GLU A 106 12.82 49.13 2.05
CA GLU A 106 12.50 49.46 0.65
C GLU A 106 12.75 48.30 -0.34
N ALA A 107 13.81 47.51 -0.15
CA ALA A 107 14.10 46.38 -1.04
C ALA A 107 13.13 45.20 -0.79
N GLU A 108 12.76 44.98 0.48
CA GLU A 108 11.77 43.97 0.87
C GLU A 108 10.35 44.38 0.43
N ASP A 109 10.01 45.67 0.53
CA ASP A 109 8.76 46.27 0.08
C ASP A 109 8.63 46.18 -1.45
N ALA A 110 9.68 46.52 -2.19
CA ALA A 110 9.70 46.36 -3.65
C ALA A 110 9.52 44.90 -4.08
N LEU A 111 10.16 43.96 -3.37
CA LEU A 111 9.97 42.53 -3.62
C LEU A 111 8.52 42.12 -3.30
N TYR A 112 7.97 42.55 -2.17
CA TYR A 112 6.59 42.27 -1.78
C TYR A 112 5.58 42.78 -2.82
N GLU A 113 5.76 44.01 -3.31
CA GLU A 113 4.92 44.58 -4.38
C GLU A 113 5.06 43.81 -5.69
N SER A 114 6.28 43.43 -6.09
CA SER A 114 6.50 42.63 -7.30
C SER A 114 5.78 41.29 -7.21
N GLN A 115 5.82 40.66 -6.04
CA GLN A 115 5.20 39.39 -5.74
C GLN A 115 3.66 39.46 -5.77
N ILE A 116 3.07 40.56 -5.31
CA ILE A 116 1.62 40.79 -5.43
C ILE A 116 1.23 40.88 -6.91
N LYS A 117 1.97 41.69 -7.70
CA LYS A 117 1.72 41.85 -9.15
C LYS A 117 1.80 40.52 -9.89
N GLU A 118 2.77 39.67 -9.55
CA GLU A 118 2.89 38.31 -10.11
C GLU A 118 1.67 37.44 -9.82
N VAL A 119 1.20 37.45 -8.56
CA VAL A 119 0.02 36.66 -8.15
C VAL A 119 -1.23 37.14 -8.87
N GLU A 120 -1.42 38.45 -8.98
CA GLU A 120 -2.53 39.04 -9.71
C GLU A 120 -2.49 38.69 -11.20
N ALA A 121 -1.32 38.80 -11.84
CA ALA A 121 -1.14 38.42 -13.23
C ALA A 121 -1.44 36.92 -13.45
N TRP A 122 -0.98 36.06 -12.54
CA TRP A 122 -1.28 34.63 -12.57
C TRP A 122 -2.78 34.35 -12.42
N TRP A 123 -3.47 35.07 -11.53
CA TRP A 123 -4.92 34.95 -11.34
C TRP A 123 -5.74 35.46 -12.53
N ARG A 124 -5.22 36.40 -13.31
CA ARG A 124 -5.86 36.87 -14.56
C ARG A 124 -5.70 35.91 -15.73
N SER A 125 -4.91 34.83 -15.60
CA SER A 125 -4.77 33.86 -16.68
C SER A 125 -6.10 33.14 -16.97
N PRO A 126 -6.36 32.73 -18.24
CA PRO A 126 -7.61 32.06 -18.64
C PRO A 126 -7.99 30.83 -17.81
N ARG A 127 -7.00 30.22 -17.14
CA ARG A 127 -7.21 29.08 -16.26
C ARG A 127 -8.12 29.40 -15.06
N TYR A 128 -8.04 30.61 -14.54
CA TYR A 128 -8.77 31.03 -13.33
C TYR A 128 -9.97 31.91 -13.63
N GLU A 129 -10.38 31.99 -14.89
CA GLU A 129 -11.57 32.71 -15.31
C GLU A 129 -12.79 32.23 -14.52
N GLY A 130 -13.56 33.17 -13.96
CA GLY A 130 -14.75 32.89 -13.16
C GLY A 130 -14.49 32.46 -11.71
N ILE A 131 -13.24 32.30 -11.26
CA ILE A 131 -12.94 31.92 -9.88
C ILE A 131 -13.02 33.13 -8.94
N LYS A 132 -13.99 33.12 -8.03
CA LYS A 132 -14.12 34.10 -6.94
C LYS A 132 -13.30 33.64 -5.73
N ARG A 133 -12.44 34.53 -5.22
CA ARG A 133 -11.58 34.27 -4.05
C ARG A 133 -12.01 35.18 -2.90
N PRO A 134 -12.16 34.67 -1.66
CA PRO A 134 -12.53 35.47 -0.50
C PRO A 134 -11.33 36.21 0.14
N TYR A 135 -10.16 36.21 -0.50
CA TYR A 135 -8.91 36.80 -0.01
C TYR A 135 -8.16 37.50 -1.15
N SER A 136 -7.29 38.45 -0.80
CA SER A 136 -6.50 39.23 -1.74
C SER A 136 -5.18 38.55 -2.14
N ALA A 137 -4.51 39.05 -3.18
CA ALA A 137 -3.17 38.60 -3.52
C ALA A 137 -2.17 38.93 -2.38
N ALA A 138 -2.32 40.08 -1.73
CA ALA A 138 -1.53 40.49 -0.56
C ALA A 138 -1.68 39.51 0.62
N ASP A 139 -2.91 39.02 0.88
CA ASP A 139 -3.15 38.00 1.92
C ASP A 139 -2.41 36.70 1.66
N VAL A 140 -2.17 36.37 0.38
CA VAL A 140 -1.44 35.16 -0.02
C VAL A 140 0.05 35.42 0.06
N VAL A 141 0.54 36.55 -0.43
CA VAL A 141 1.98 36.88 -0.41
C VAL A 141 2.50 37.02 1.02
N SER A 142 1.74 37.63 1.92
CA SER A 142 2.11 37.78 3.33
C SER A 142 2.18 36.46 4.11
N LYS A 143 1.43 35.44 3.68
CA LYS A 143 1.33 34.13 4.38
C LYS A 143 2.08 33.01 3.67
N ARG A 144 2.39 33.15 2.39
CA ARG A 144 3.23 32.19 1.64
C ARG A 144 4.67 32.41 2.10
N GLY A 145 5.27 31.42 2.75
CA GLY A 145 6.66 31.54 3.20
C GLY A 145 7.62 31.88 2.05
N THR A 146 8.82 32.35 2.39
CA THR A 146 9.83 32.82 1.43
C THR A 146 10.22 31.76 0.39
N GLN A 147 10.19 30.48 0.76
CA GLN A 147 10.47 29.38 -0.15
C GLN A 147 9.27 29.09 -1.06
N GLN A 148 9.43 29.36 -2.36
CA GLN A 148 8.41 29.02 -3.35
C GLN A 148 8.36 27.51 -3.58
N GLN A 149 7.29 26.87 -3.08
CA GLN A 149 7.06 25.44 -3.28
C GLN A 149 6.20 25.18 -4.51
N THR A 150 6.73 24.40 -5.45
CA THR A 150 5.93 23.89 -6.57
C THR A 150 5.32 22.54 -6.21
N TYR A 151 3.99 22.49 -6.07
CA TYR A 151 3.27 21.25 -5.85
C TYR A 151 3.13 20.45 -7.16
N THR A 152 3.46 19.16 -7.11
CA THR A 152 3.26 18.23 -8.23
C THR A 152 1.79 18.12 -8.63
N SER A 153 0.86 18.27 -7.68
CA SER A 153 -0.58 18.34 -7.93
C SER A 153 -0.96 19.54 -8.81
N SER A 154 -0.35 20.70 -8.60
CA SER A 154 -0.58 21.91 -9.41
C SER A 154 -0.15 21.70 -10.86
N LEU A 155 0.96 21.00 -11.10
CA LEU A 155 1.42 20.63 -12.44
C LEU A 155 0.44 19.67 -13.13
N MET A 156 -0.01 18.63 -12.42
CA MET A 156 -1.00 17.68 -12.95
C MET A 156 -2.34 18.37 -13.28
N ALA A 157 -2.79 19.28 -12.43
CA ALA A 157 -4.02 20.03 -12.64
C ALA A 157 -3.91 20.99 -13.85
N ARG A 158 -2.74 21.59 -14.10
CA ARG A 158 -2.49 22.37 -15.33
C ARG A 158 -2.57 21.49 -16.57
N LYS A 159 -1.90 20.33 -16.54
CA LYS A 159 -1.92 19.37 -17.64
C LYS A 159 -3.34 18.92 -17.96
N LEU A 160 -4.15 18.61 -16.94
CA LEU A 160 -5.55 18.23 -17.11
C LEU A 160 -6.38 19.35 -17.73
N PHE A 161 -6.26 20.58 -17.21
CA PHE A 161 -6.97 21.74 -17.75
C PHE A 161 -6.67 21.95 -19.24
N ASN A 162 -5.39 21.94 -19.62
CA ASN A 162 -4.98 22.10 -21.02
C ASN A 162 -5.56 20.99 -21.89
N LEU A 163 -5.46 19.73 -21.43
CA LEU A 163 -6.00 18.58 -22.17
C LEU A 163 -7.52 18.70 -22.38
N ILE A 164 -8.28 19.16 -21.38
CA ILE A 164 -9.72 19.37 -21.50
C ILE A 164 -10.01 20.48 -22.53
N LYS A 165 -9.31 21.61 -22.45
CA LYS A 165 -9.52 22.74 -23.38
C LYS A 165 -9.15 22.38 -24.81
N GLU A 166 -8.00 21.76 -25.03
CA GLU A 166 -7.53 21.31 -26.34
C GLU A 166 -8.50 20.30 -26.95
N ARG A 167 -8.88 19.25 -26.21
CA ARG A 167 -9.81 18.22 -26.72
C ARG A 167 -11.22 18.74 -26.93
N GLY A 168 -11.68 19.62 -26.05
CA GLY A 168 -12.97 20.30 -26.20
C GLY A 168 -13.02 21.15 -27.47
N ALA A 169 -11.96 21.91 -27.76
CA ALA A 169 -11.84 22.69 -28.99
C ALA A 169 -11.79 21.80 -30.25
N GLU A 170 -11.16 20.63 -30.17
CA GLU A 170 -11.11 19.64 -31.26
C GLU A 170 -12.38 18.78 -31.39
N GLY A 171 -13.34 18.88 -30.46
CA GLY A 171 -14.52 18.00 -30.42
C GLY A 171 -14.19 16.51 -30.17
N LYS A 172 -13.01 16.19 -29.60
CA LYS A 172 -12.55 14.82 -29.36
C LYS A 172 -12.81 14.36 -27.92
N PRO A 173 -13.10 13.07 -27.70
CA PRO A 173 -13.34 12.55 -26.36
C PRO A 173 -12.04 12.45 -25.55
N LEU A 174 -12.16 12.64 -24.23
CA LEU A 174 -11.12 12.31 -23.27
C LEU A 174 -11.21 10.83 -22.87
N HIS A 175 -10.22 10.03 -23.26
CA HIS A 175 -10.20 8.59 -22.96
C HIS A 175 -10.16 8.22 -21.47
N THR A 176 -9.96 9.19 -20.58
CA THR A 176 -9.88 8.99 -19.12
C THR A 176 -11.16 9.40 -18.38
N MET A 177 -12.16 9.95 -19.07
CA MET A 177 -13.40 10.45 -18.46
C MET A 177 -14.66 9.69 -18.92
N GLY A 178 -14.68 8.37 -18.69
CA GLY A 178 -15.93 7.60 -18.68
C GLY A 178 -16.37 6.91 -19.98
N ALA A 179 -15.67 7.11 -21.11
CA ALA A 179 -16.01 6.40 -22.36
C ALA A 179 -15.37 4.99 -22.46
N ILE A 180 -14.24 4.77 -21.78
CA ILE A 180 -13.52 3.49 -21.70
C ILE A 180 -13.14 3.34 -20.23
N ASP A 181 -13.29 2.14 -19.65
CA ASP A 181 -12.82 1.88 -18.28
C ASP A 181 -11.31 2.18 -18.19
N PRO A 182 -10.91 3.28 -17.52
CA PRO A 182 -9.52 3.72 -17.50
C PRO A 182 -8.63 2.71 -16.77
N VAL A 183 -9.21 1.91 -15.87
CA VAL A 183 -8.51 0.86 -15.12
C VAL A 183 -8.14 -0.27 -16.05
N THR A 184 -9.11 -0.86 -16.75
CA THR A 184 -8.85 -1.90 -17.76
C THR A 184 -7.88 -1.40 -18.83
N LYS A 185 -8.06 -0.18 -19.36
CA LYS A 185 -7.15 0.38 -20.37
C LYS A 185 -5.70 0.45 -19.87
N ARG A 186 -5.48 0.91 -18.63
CA ARG A 186 -4.15 0.96 -18.01
C ARG A 186 -3.59 -0.44 -17.77
N ALA A 187 -4.41 -1.36 -17.29
CA ALA A 187 -4.00 -2.75 -17.08
C ALA A 187 -3.52 -3.40 -18.39
N LEU A 188 -4.23 -3.19 -19.49
CA LEU A 188 -3.82 -3.65 -20.82
C LEU A 188 -2.53 -2.98 -21.31
N ALA A 189 -2.39 -1.67 -21.12
CA ALA A 189 -1.20 -0.93 -21.53
C ALA A 189 0.07 -1.34 -20.75
N PHE A 190 -0.08 -1.68 -19.47
CA PHE A 190 1.05 -2.07 -18.61
C PHE A 190 1.33 -3.57 -18.62
N GLY A 191 0.36 -4.40 -19.00
CA GLY A 191 0.48 -5.85 -18.96
C GLY A 191 1.69 -6.46 -19.70
N PRO A 192 2.13 -5.94 -20.87
CA PRO A 192 3.36 -6.42 -21.52
C PRO A 192 4.65 -6.15 -20.73
N TYR A 193 4.62 -5.20 -19.79
CA TYR A 193 5.79 -4.74 -19.03
C TYR A 193 5.77 -5.17 -17.56
N ALA A 194 4.72 -5.86 -17.11
CA ALA A 194 4.54 -6.28 -15.73
C ALA A 194 4.22 -7.77 -15.65
N ASP A 195 4.90 -8.51 -14.77
CA ASP A 195 4.63 -9.93 -14.53
C ASP A 195 3.21 -10.12 -13.97
N LEU A 196 2.86 -9.27 -12.99
CA LEU A 196 1.56 -9.25 -12.34
C LEU A 196 0.92 -7.86 -12.44
N LEU A 197 -0.40 -7.84 -12.57
CA LEU A 197 -1.18 -6.60 -12.55
C LEU A 197 -1.99 -6.51 -11.26
N TRP A 198 -1.79 -5.42 -10.53
CA TRP A 198 -2.57 -5.07 -9.35
C TRP A 198 -3.55 -3.96 -9.67
N VAL A 199 -4.82 -4.17 -9.30
CA VAL A 199 -5.83 -3.12 -9.29
C VAL A 199 -6.38 -2.91 -7.89
N GLU A 200 -6.44 -1.64 -7.48
CA GLU A 200 -7.13 -1.21 -6.27
C GLU A 200 -8.62 -1.03 -6.53
N THR A 201 -9.45 -1.54 -5.62
CA THR A 201 -10.90 -1.37 -5.65
C THR A 201 -11.37 -0.48 -4.49
N GLY A 202 -12.51 0.17 -4.67
CA GLY A 202 -13.14 0.98 -3.61
C GLY A 202 -13.82 0.13 -2.54
N ASP A 203 -14.31 -1.05 -2.94
CA ASP A 203 -15.06 -1.99 -2.12
C ASP A 203 -14.61 -3.43 -2.44
N PRO A 204 -14.77 -4.39 -1.50
CA PRO A 204 -14.51 -5.81 -1.74
C PRO A 204 -15.66 -6.40 -2.56
N ASN A 205 -15.58 -6.33 -3.89
CA ASN A 205 -16.61 -6.85 -4.78
C ASN A 205 -16.02 -7.84 -5.79
N VAL A 206 -16.43 -9.11 -5.67
CA VAL A 206 -15.95 -10.21 -6.52
C VAL A 206 -16.32 -10.00 -7.99
N GLU A 207 -17.53 -9.50 -8.28
CA GLU A 207 -18.00 -9.29 -9.66
C GLU A 207 -17.20 -8.21 -10.39
N VAL A 208 -16.90 -7.12 -9.69
CA VAL A 208 -16.06 -6.03 -10.24
C VAL A 208 -14.66 -6.56 -10.53
N ALA A 209 -14.06 -7.29 -9.58
CA ALA A 209 -12.75 -7.90 -9.75
C ALA A 209 -12.73 -8.90 -10.92
N THR A 210 -13.77 -9.72 -11.03
CA THR A 210 -13.98 -10.73 -12.08
C THR A 210 -14.09 -10.07 -13.46
N THR A 211 -14.90 -9.02 -13.58
CA THR A 211 -15.11 -8.31 -14.85
C THR A 211 -13.80 -7.76 -15.41
N LEU A 212 -13.02 -7.09 -14.56
CA LEU A 212 -11.70 -6.59 -14.92
C LEU A 212 -10.73 -7.73 -15.26
N ALA A 213 -10.68 -8.77 -14.43
CA ALA A 213 -9.79 -9.90 -14.61
C ALA A 213 -10.02 -10.58 -15.97
N ARG A 214 -11.28 -10.83 -16.32
CA ARG A 214 -11.67 -11.43 -17.60
C ARG A 214 -11.34 -10.51 -18.77
N ALA A 215 -11.57 -9.20 -18.66
CA ALA A 215 -11.21 -8.25 -19.71
C ALA A 215 -9.69 -8.22 -19.98
N VAL A 216 -8.88 -8.24 -18.93
CA VAL A 216 -7.41 -8.30 -19.05
C VAL A 216 -6.95 -9.62 -19.65
N ARG A 217 -7.48 -10.74 -19.15
CA ARG A 217 -7.06 -12.09 -19.57
C ARG A 217 -7.56 -12.48 -20.95
N ALA A 218 -8.63 -11.87 -21.45
CA ALA A 218 -9.06 -12.02 -22.83
C ALA A 218 -8.02 -11.49 -23.83
N GLN A 219 -7.32 -10.40 -23.48
CA GLN A 219 -6.26 -9.81 -24.31
C GLN A 219 -4.89 -10.40 -24.00
N MET A 220 -4.65 -10.82 -22.76
CA MET A 220 -3.40 -11.41 -22.29
C MET A 220 -3.67 -12.72 -21.54
N PRO A 221 -3.88 -13.83 -22.26
CA PRO A 221 -4.14 -15.13 -21.65
C PRO A 221 -3.05 -15.51 -20.64
N GLY A 222 -3.47 -15.95 -19.45
CA GLY A 222 -2.55 -16.36 -18.39
C GLY A 222 -1.91 -15.22 -17.58
N LYS A 223 -2.22 -13.94 -17.86
CA LYS A 223 -1.71 -12.83 -17.05
C LYS A 223 -2.14 -12.98 -15.58
N GLY A 224 -1.16 -13.01 -14.69
CA GLY A 224 -1.38 -13.09 -13.25
C GLY A 224 -1.83 -11.75 -12.68
N LEU A 225 -2.78 -11.81 -11.75
CA LEU A 225 -3.37 -10.64 -11.12
C LEU A 225 -3.10 -10.64 -9.61
N VAL A 226 -3.10 -9.44 -9.03
CA VAL A 226 -2.93 -9.22 -7.59
C VAL A 226 -4.19 -8.57 -7.01
N TYR A 227 -4.65 -9.09 -5.87
CA TYR A 227 -5.79 -8.53 -5.14
C TYR A 227 -5.38 -8.11 -3.72
N ASN A 228 -5.75 -6.87 -3.35
CA ASN A 228 -5.56 -6.35 -1.99
C ASN A 228 -6.83 -6.63 -1.16
N LEU A 229 -6.72 -7.56 -0.21
CA LEU A 229 -7.74 -7.86 0.80
C LEU A 229 -7.68 -6.78 1.89
N SER A 230 -8.03 -5.54 1.50
CA SER A 230 -7.74 -4.34 2.28
C SER A 230 -8.48 -4.33 3.63
N PRO A 231 -7.76 -4.09 4.76
CA PRO A 231 -8.39 -3.78 6.04
C PRO A 231 -9.13 -2.43 6.07
N SER A 232 -8.95 -1.57 5.05
CA SER A 232 -9.76 -0.36 4.90
C SER A 232 -11.21 -0.65 4.49
N PHE A 233 -11.51 -1.87 4.06
CA PHE A 233 -12.89 -2.29 3.82
C PHE A 233 -13.58 -2.65 5.14
N ASN A 234 -14.83 -2.25 5.28
CA ASN A 234 -15.65 -2.77 6.35
C ASN A 234 -16.27 -4.11 5.91
N TRP A 235 -15.48 -5.18 6.00
CA TRP A 235 -15.90 -6.53 5.59
C TRP A 235 -17.23 -6.98 6.21
N MET A 236 -17.57 -6.49 7.42
CA MET A 236 -18.84 -6.80 8.08
C MET A 236 -20.04 -6.05 7.48
N ALA A 237 -19.83 -4.87 6.87
CA ALA A 237 -20.91 -4.05 6.32
C ALA A 237 -21.19 -4.31 4.83
N HIS A 238 -20.37 -5.11 4.15
CA HIS A 238 -20.52 -5.38 2.71
C HIS A 238 -21.47 -6.56 2.39
N GLY A 239 -22.26 -7.02 3.36
CA GLY A 239 -23.28 -8.06 3.15
C GLY A 239 -22.72 -9.45 2.89
N PHE A 240 -21.48 -9.71 3.29
CA PHE A 240 -20.95 -11.07 3.24
C PHE A 240 -21.58 -11.96 4.30
N THR A 241 -21.70 -13.25 3.97
CA THR A 241 -22.00 -14.31 4.93
C THR A 241 -20.70 -15.01 5.31
N ASP A 242 -20.69 -15.74 6.42
CA ASP A 242 -19.52 -16.54 6.82
C ASP A 242 -19.07 -17.49 5.70
N ALA A 243 -20.02 -18.04 4.94
CA ALA A 243 -19.73 -18.90 3.80
C ALA A 243 -19.00 -18.15 2.68
N THR A 244 -19.43 -16.92 2.34
CA THR A 244 -18.80 -16.14 1.27
C THR A 244 -17.48 -15.52 1.69
N LEU A 245 -17.32 -15.11 2.95
CA LEU A 245 -16.02 -14.73 3.50
C LEU A 245 -15.03 -15.90 3.44
N LYS A 246 -15.51 -17.09 3.82
CA LYS A 246 -14.71 -18.31 3.76
C LYS A 246 -14.40 -18.73 2.34
N SER A 247 -15.21 -18.46 1.33
CA SER A 247 -14.87 -18.84 -0.06
C SER A 247 -14.07 -17.77 -0.81
N PHE A 248 -14.10 -16.52 -0.34
CA PHE A 248 -13.63 -15.33 -1.08
C PHE A 248 -12.29 -15.51 -1.79
N ILE A 249 -11.24 -15.91 -1.05
CA ILE A 249 -9.88 -16.00 -1.61
C ILE A 249 -9.77 -17.08 -2.70
N TRP A 250 -10.53 -18.17 -2.57
CA TRP A 250 -10.57 -19.24 -3.56
C TRP A 250 -11.41 -18.84 -4.77
N ASP A 251 -12.43 -18.00 -4.58
CA ASP A 251 -13.30 -17.53 -5.64
C ASP A 251 -12.53 -16.59 -6.57
N ILE A 252 -11.81 -15.61 -6.02
CA ILE A 252 -11.00 -14.70 -6.85
C ILE A 252 -9.76 -15.39 -7.43
N ALA A 253 -9.21 -16.41 -6.76
CA ALA A 253 -8.10 -17.19 -7.34
C ALA A 253 -8.49 -17.83 -8.68
N ARG A 254 -9.74 -18.31 -8.82
CA ARG A 254 -10.24 -18.91 -10.08
C ARG A 254 -10.30 -17.91 -11.24
N GLU A 255 -10.40 -16.61 -10.95
CA GLU A 255 -10.40 -15.54 -11.95
C GLU A 255 -8.97 -15.08 -12.34
N GLY A 256 -7.93 -15.67 -11.74
CA GLY A 256 -6.53 -15.36 -12.06
C GLY A 256 -5.81 -14.46 -11.07
N PHE A 257 -6.42 -14.19 -9.90
CA PHE A 257 -5.75 -13.50 -8.79
C PHE A 257 -4.82 -14.45 -8.04
N VAL A 258 -3.60 -14.58 -8.56
CA VAL A 258 -2.57 -15.53 -8.09
C VAL A 258 -1.81 -15.04 -6.86
N LEU A 259 -1.78 -13.72 -6.63
CA LEU A 259 -1.22 -13.12 -5.43
C LEU A 259 -2.32 -12.36 -4.69
N GLN A 260 -2.53 -12.69 -3.42
CA GLN A 260 -3.53 -12.07 -2.57
C GLN A 260 -2.88 -11.70 -1.25
N LEU A 261 -3.09 -10.48 -0.79
CA LEU A 261 -2.42 -9.96 0.40
C LEU A 261 -3.37 -9.09 1.22
N ILE A 262 -3.17 -9.12 2.54
CA ILE A 262 -3.82 -8.21 3.48
C ILE A 262 -2.79 -7.16 3.87
N SER A 263 -2.89 -5.96 3.28
CA SER A 263 -1.87 -4.92 3.35
C SER A 263 -1.52 -4.47 4.78
N LEU A 264 -2.50 -4.41 5.68
CA LEU A 264 -2.33 -3.93 7.05
C LEU A 264 -2.54 -5.03 8.12
N ALA A 265 -2.43 -6.31 7.75
CA ALA A 265 -2.66 -7.43 8.69
C ALA A 265 -1.78 -7.31 9.94
N GLY A 266 -0.47 -7.13 9.78
CA GLY A 266 0.46 -7.03 10.90
C GLY A 266 0.21 -5.84 11.82
N LEU A 267 -0.20 -4.69 11.26
CA LEU A 267 -0.54 -3.51 12.05
C LEU A 267 -1.77 -3.78 12.91
N HIS A 268 -2.85 -4.28 12.31
CA HIS A 268 -4.09 -4.55 13.03
C HIS A 268 -3.96 -5.72 14.02
N SER A 269 -3.27 -6.80 13.66
CA SER A 269 -3.07 -7.94 14.57
C SER A 269 -2.27 -7.52 15.81
N ASN A 270 -1.19 -6.74 15.62
CA ASN A 270 -0.35 -6.28 16.73
C ASN A 270 -1.08 -5.26 17.61
N ALA A 271 -1.83 -4.35 17.01
CA ALA A 271 -2.64 -3.39 17.77
C ALA A 271 -3.73 -4.10 18.58
N THR A 272 -4.45 -5.06 17.98
CA THR A 272 -5.49 -5.83 18.66
C THR A 272 -4.94 -6.60 19.85
N ILE A 273 -3.87 -7.40 19.65
CA ILE A 273 -3.31 -8.21 20.74
C ILE A 273 -2.74 -7.34 21.87
N THR A 274 -2.08 -6.23 21.53
CA THR A 274 -1.51 -5.31 22.53
C THR A 274 -2.60 -4.61 23.33
N ASN A 275 -3.68 -4.18 22.66
CA ASN A 275 -4.81 -3.54 23.31
C ASN A 275 -5.56 -4.50 24.25
N GLU A 276 -5.81 -5.73 23.81
CA GLU A 276 -6.43 -6.78 24.65
C GLU A 276 -5.54 -7.09 25.86
N LEU A 277 -4.23 -7.29 25.64
CA LEU A 277 -3.29 -7.56 26.73
C LEU A 277 -3.26 -6.41 27.73
N ALA A 278 -3.11 -5.16 27.28
CA ALA A 278 -3.03 -4.01 28.17
C ALA A 278 -4.31 -3.81 29.00
N ARG A 279 -5.49 -4.03 28.38
CA ARG A 279 -6.78 -3.92 29.05
C ARG A 279 -6.92 -4.98 30.14
N ASP A 280 -6.63 -6.24 29.81
CA ASP A 280 -6.87 -7.37 30.71
C ASP A 280 -5.76 -7.48 31.78
N PHE A 281 -4.53 -7.07 31.46
CA PHE A 281 -3.42 -7.05 32.43
C PHE A 281 -3.68 -6.07 33.58
N LYS A 282 -4.43 -4.99 33.34
CA LYS A 282 -4.82 -4.03 34.39
C LYS A 282 -5.64 -4.70 35.51
N SER A 283 -6.51 -5.64 35.17
CA SER A 283 -7.37 -6.32 36.15
C SER A 283 -6.79 -7.66 36.62
N ASP A 284 -6.19 -8.42 35.70
CA ASP A 284 -5.87 -9.84 35.91
C ASP A 284 -4.36 -10.09 36.03
N GLY A 285 -3.53 -9.06 35.83
CA GLY A 285 -2.07 -9.15 35.89
C GLY A 285 -1.52 -10.25 34.97
N MET A 286 -0.60 -11.07 35.50
CA MET A 286 0.06 -12.14 34.73
C MET A 286 -0.90 -13.19 34.17
N LEU A 287 -2.09 -13.36 34.75
CA LEU A 287 -3.09 -14.29 34.21
C LEU A 287 -3.50 -13.89 32.78
N ALA A 288 -3.61 -12.59 32.49
CA ALA A 288 -3.90 -12.08 31.15
C ALA A 288 -2.81 -12.49 30.14
N TYR A 289 -1.53 -12.33 30.52
CA TYR A 289 -0.41 -12.74 29.67
C TYR A 289 -0.40 -14.25 29.41
N VAL A 290 -0.60 -15.07 30.46
CA VAL A 290 -0.65 -16.53 30.31
C VAL A 290 -1.81 -16.96 29.41
N ASN A 291 -2.99 -16.36 29.57
CA ASN A 291 -4.18 -16.72 28.81
C ASN A 291 -4.11 -16.29 27.34
N LEU A 292 -3.60 -15.08 27.08
CA LEU A 292 -3.64 -14.46 25.76
C LEU A 292 -2.42 -14.84 24.90
N VAL A 293 -1.25 -15.02 25.53
CA VAL A 293 0.03 -15.26 24.83
C VAL A 293 0.56 -16.67 25.14
N GLN A 294 1.10 -16.89 26.34
CA GLN A 294 1.92 -18.08 26.63
C GLN A 294 1.19 -19.41 26.43
N ARG A 295 -0.06 -19.54 26.90
CA ARG A 295 -0.84 -20.78 26.73
C ARG A 295 -1.17 -21.04 25.27
N ARG A 296 -1.57 -20.00 24.52
CA ARG A 296 -1.88 -20.13 23.09
C ARG A 296 -0.64 -20.47 22.27
N GLU A 297 0.52 -19.90 22.62
CA GLU A 297 1.80 -20.27 22.00
C GLU A 297 2.14 -21.75 22.27
N LYS A 298 1.95 -22.23 23.51
CA LYS A 298 2.17 -23.64 23.85
C LYS A 298 1.19 -24.58 23.15
N GLU A 299 -0.11 -24.29 23.18
CA GLU A 299 -1.16 -25.12 22.55
C GLU A 299 -1.09 -25.10 21.02
N GLY A 300 -0.73 -23.95 20.44
CA GLY A 300 -0.60 -23.77 19.00
C GLY A 300 0.75 -24.18 18.41
N GLY A 301 1.73 -24.53 19.26
CA GLY A 301 3.08 -24.89 18.83
C GLY A 301 3.83 -23.72 18.19
N CYS A 302 3.68 -22.51 18.72
CA CYS A 302 4.42 -21.34 18.26
C CYS A 302 5.88 -21.41 18.72
N ASP A 303 6.83 -21.44 17.78
CA ASP A 303 8.26 -21.55 18.08
C ASP A 303 8.80 -20.40 18.96
N VAL A 304 8.13 -19.25 18.94
CA VAL A 304 8.51 -18.04 19.72
C VAL A 304 8.35 -18.26 21.23
N LEU A 305 7.58 -19.26 21.68
CA LEU A 305 7.50 -19.63 23.10
C LEU A 305 8.91 -19.82 23.70
N THR A 306 9.77 -20.49 22.94
CA THR A 306 11.21 -20.59 23.20
C THR A 306 11.97 -19.48 22.46
N HIS A 307 11.79 -18.24 22.92
CA HIS A 307 12.29 -17.05 22.24
C HIS A 307 13.83 -16.97 22.16
N GLN A 308 14.59 -17.54 23.11
CA GLN A 308 16.05 -17.62 23.05
C GLN A 308 16.49 -18.58 21.95
N LYS A 309 15.89 -19.78 21.89
CA LYS A 309 16.13 -20.72 20.80
C LYS A 309 15.72 -20.12 19.45
N TRP A 310 14.54 -19.52 19.37
CA TRP A 310 13.98 -18.92 18.15
C TRP A 310 14.83 -17.76 17.63
N SER A 311 15.36 -16.91 18.53
CA SER A 311 16.26 -15.80 18.16
C SER A 311 17.70 -16.25 17.83
N GLY A 312 18.00 -17.54 17.94
CA GLY A 312 19.27 -18.13 17.53
C GLY A 312 20.36 -18.13 18.63
N ALA A 313 20.00 -18.03 19.90
CA ALA A 313 20.97 -18.09 21.00
C ALA A 313 21.84 -19.36 20.94
N SER A 314 21.23 -20.52 20.69
CA SER A 314 21.97 -21.80 20.53
C SER A 314 22.91 -21.80 19.33
N TYR A 315 22.59 -21.07 18.26
CA TYR A 315 23.45 -20.95 17.08
C TYR A 315 24.71 -20.14 17.40
N ILE A 316 24.55 -19.02 18.12
CA ILE A 316 25.68 -18.20 18.59
C ILE A 316 26.54 -18.98 19.60
N ASP A 317 25.93 -19.71 20.54
CA ASP A 317 26.66 -20.57 21.47
C ASP A 317 27.46 -21.67 20.75
N GLY A 318 26.93 -22.20 19.64
CA GLY A 318 27.64 -23.15 18.80
C GLY A 318 28.88 -22.54 18.13
N ILE A 319 28.76 -21.31 17.61
CA ILE A 319 29.89 -20.56 17.03
C ILE A 319 30.96 -20.30 18.10
N LEU A 320 30.56 -19.79 19.28
CA LEU A 320 31.48 -19.50 20.38
C LEU A 320 32.16 -20.78 20.87
N GLY A 321 31.41 -21.88 20.99
CA GLY A 321 31.96 -23.19 21.36
C GLY A 321 33.00 -23.70 20.37
N ALA A 322 32.80 -23.50 19.07
CA ALA A 322 33.77 -23.88 18.04
C ALA A 322 35.04 -23.02 18.10
N ILE A 323 34.90 -21.69 18.30
CA ILE A 323 36.04 -20.76 18.41
C ILE A 323 36.86 -21.07 19.66
N GLN A 324 36.19 -21.31 20.79
CA GLN A 324 36.85 -21.51 22.08
C GLN A 324 37.28 -22.97 22.33
N SER A 325 37.22 -23.84 21.31
CA SER A 325 37.54 -25.28 21.43
C SER A 325 36.81 -25.96 22.61
N GLY A 326 35.56 -25.56 22.87
CA GLY A 326 34.74 -26.08 23.96
C GLY A 326 34.92 -25.41 25.33
N SER A 327 35.88 -24.48 25.51
CA SER A 327 36.08 -23.75 26.76
C SER A 327 35.19 -22.50 26.83
N SER A 328 33.97 -22.62 27.35
CA SER A 328 33.04 -21.47 27.38
C SER A 328 32.28 -21.36 28.71
N SER A 329 32.77 -20.52 29.62
CA SER A 329 32.06 -20.09 30.84
C SER A 329 30.94 -19.08 30.58
N SER A 330 30.67 -18.72 29.32
CA SER A 330 29.78 -17.61 28.92
C SER A 330 28.70 -18.00 27.90
N LYS A 331 28.29 -19.27 27.86
CA LYS A 331 27.20 -19.74 26.99
C LYS A 331 25.84 -19.23 27.47
N SER A 332 25.01 -18.76 26.55
CA SER A 332 23.67 -18.23 26.84
C SER A 332 22.64 -19.32 27.15
N MET A 333 22.79 -20.52 26.58
CA MET A 333 21.87 -21.65 26.69
C MET A 333 22.37 -22.74 27.66
N GLY A 334 23.28 -22.40 28.57
CA GLY A 334 23.87 -23.32 29.55
C GLY A 334 22.91 -23.76 30.68
N GLU A 335 23.49 -24.41 31.69
CA GLU A 335 22.79 -24.80 32.93
C GLU A 335 22.22 -23.56 33.62
N GLY A 336 20.89 -23.50 33.80
CA GLY A 336 20.17 -22.34 34.35
C GLY A 336 19.46 -21.46 33.31
N ASN A 337 19.43 -21.83 32.03
CA ASN A 337 18.59 -21.12 31.05
C ASN A 337 17.10 -21.19 31.44
N THR A 338 16.34 -20.15 31.11
CA THR A 338 14.92 -20.03 31.47
C THR A 338 14.02 -20.92 30.62
N GLU A 339 14.52 -21.47 29.51
CA GLU A 339 13.72 -22.24 28.57
C GLU A 339 13.46 -23.69 28.98
N GLY A 340 14.22 -24.24 29.93
CA GLY A 340 13.98 -25.58 30.48
C GLY A 340 12.58 -25.76 31.11
N GLN A 341 11.89 -24.66 31.40
CA GLN A 341 10.54 -24.63 31.97
C GLN A 341 9.41 -24.81 30.93
N PHE A 342 9.72 -24.77 29.63
CA PHE A 342 8.71 -24.85 28.56
C PHE A 342 8.49 -26.25 28.00
N ASN A 343 9.25 -27.25 28.47
CA ASN A 343 9.16 -28.64 28.03
C ASN A 343 7.80 -29.31 28.36
#